data_AF-A0A932NRV2-F1
#
_entry.id   AF-A0A932NRV2-F1
#
_cell.length_a   1.000
_cell.length_b   1.000
_cell.length_c   1.000
_cell.angle_alpha   90.00
_cell.angle_beta   90.00
_cell.angle_gamma   90.00
#
_symmetry.space_group_name_H-M   'P 1'
#
loop_
_entity.id
_entity.type
_entity.pdbx_description
1 polymer ?
#
loop_
_entity_poly.entity_id
_entity_poly.type
_entity_poly.pdbx_seq_one_letter_code
_entity_poly.pdbx_strand_id
1 'polypeptide(L)'
;MADMRNPDTAEQASLIARGVRALALLGHCPADPLEMRVRLSQLERSATQGAIPFVVDRGDGIAEYGYAAARWVVDLYQWVVTADAATLPTSHQHRIIGLLPGYSVEAIRNDEEQASGRRFEDRLTSSARPGQAPSGWLGGSLDTAETGCPGSAPSPGDTCSLQGGCPRGD
;
A
#
# COMPACT_ATOMS: atom_id res chain seq x y z
N MET A 1 -8.02 -17.74 -24.08
CA MET A 1 -7.22 -16.57 -24.46
C MET A 1 -8.21 -15.44 -24.71
N ALA A 2 -8.63 -14.75 -23.64
CA ALA A 2 -9.69 -13.75 -23.73
C ALA A 2 -9.15 -12.51 -24.45
N ASP A 3 -9.74 -12.19 -25.58
CA ASP A 3 -9.53 -10.94 -26.31
C ASP A 3 -10.13 -9.80 -25.48
N MET A 4 -9.35 -9.31 -24.52
CA MET A 4 -9.70 -8.18 -23.68
C MET A 4 -9.35 -6.90 -24.45
N ARG A 5 -10.08 -6.65 -25.56
CA ARG A 5 -10.32 -5.28 -26.01
C ARG A 5 -11.09 -4.59 -24.89
N ASN A 6 -10.35 -4.07 -23.92
CA ASN A 6 -10.92 -3.30 -22.84
C ASN A 6 -11.23 -1.92 -23.43
N PRO A 7 -12.51 -1.61 -23.80
CA PRO A 7 -12.87 -0.34 -24.45
C PRO A 7 -12.42 0.86 -23.61
N ASP A 8 -12.32 0.63 -22.30
CA ASP A 8 -11.81 1.56 -21.30
C ASP A 8 -10.41 2.07 -21.65
N THR A 9 -9.51 1.28 -22.26
CA THR A 9 -8.12 1.75 -22.50
C THR A 9 -8.03 2.97 -23.41
N ALA A 10 -8.79 2.99 -24.51
CA ALA A 10 -8.78 4.12 -25.45
C ALA A 10 -9.52 5.34 -24.88
N GLU A 11 -10.62 5.12 -24.17
CA GLU A 11 -11.34 6.18 -23.47
C GLU A 11 -10.45 6.86 -22.43
N GLN A 12 -9.75 6.07 -21.61
CA GLN A 12 -8.91 6.59 -20.54
C GLN A 12 -7.72 7.38 -21.11
N ALA A 13 -7.14 6.94 -22.24
CA ALA A 13 -6.12 7.69 -22.97
C ALA A 13 -6.66 9.02 -23.53
N SER A 14 -7.89 9.03 -24.07
CA SER A 14 -8.54 10.25 -24.57
C SER A 14 -8.79 11.28 -23.46
N LEU A 15 -9.22 10.85 -22.27
CA LEU A 15 -9.41 11.73 -21.12
C LEU A 15 -8.10 12.40 -20.67
N ILE A 16 -6.99 11.64 -20.68
CA ILE A 16 -5.64 12.17 -20.39
C ILE A 16 -5.21 13.18 -21.46
N ALA A 17 -5.34 12.81 -22.74
CA ALA A 17 -4.96 13.68 -23.86
C ALA A 17 -5.72 15.01 -23.89
N ARG A 18 -6.96 15.03 -23.38
CA ARG A 18 -7.80 16.23 -23.24
C ARG A 18 -7.55 17.02 -21.96
N GLY A 19 -6.62 16.60 -21.11
CA GLY A 19 -6.28 17.28 -19.86
C GLY A 19 -7.35 17.16 -18.77
N VAL A 20 -8.24 16.15 -18.84
CA VAL A 20 -9.30 15.95 -17.83
C VAL A 20 -8.71 15.51 -16.48
N ARG A 21 -7.60 14.78 -16.51
CA ARG A 21 -6.85 14.33 -15.31
C ARG A 21 -5.39 14.08 -15.65
N ALA A 22 -4.54 13.98 -14.62
CA ALA A 22 -3.10 13.81 -14.81
C ALA A 22 -2.69 12.33 -14.96
N LEU A 23 -3.40 11.41 -14.31
CA LEU A 23 -3.10 9.98 -14.26
C LEU A 23 -4.35 9.11 -14.46
N ALA A 24 -4.20 7.95 -15.08
CA ALA A 24 -5.25 6.93 -15.16
C ALA A 24 -4.63 5.55 -14.89
N LEU A 25 -5.03 4.91 -13.79
CA LEU A 25 -4.64 3.54 -13.46
C LEU A 25 -5.63 2.57 -14.09
N LEU A 26 -5.14 1.63 -14.89
CA LEU A 26 -5.97 0.67 -15.62
C LEU A 26 -5.97 -0.73 -15.02
N GLY A 27 -4.99 -1.03 -14.18
CA GLY A 27 -4.87 -2.31 -13.51
C GLY A 27 -3.45 -2.57 -13.03
N HIS A 28 -3.24 -3.82 -12.64
CA HIS A 28 -1.97 -4.32 -12.15
C HIS A 28 -1.58 -5.62 -12.85
N CYS A 29 -0.29 -5.89 -12.90
CA CYS A 29 0.30 -7.14 -13.39
C CYS A 29 1.45 -7.56 -12.46
N PRO A 30 1.96 -8.79 -12.57
CA PRO A 30 3.20 -9.17 -11.89
C PRO A 30 4.34 -8.21 -12.27
N ALA A 31 5.19 -7.86 -11.31
CA ALA A 31 6.43 -7.10 -11.53
C ALA A 31 7.53 -7.96 -12.17
N ASP A 32 7.16 -8.74 -13.18
CA ASP A 32 8.09 -9.49 -14.02
C ASP A 32 8.46 -8.64 -15.26
N PRO A 33 9.75 -8.49 -15.61
CA PRO A 33 10.16 -7.64 -16.73
C PRO A 33 9.54 -8.00 -18.09
N LEU A 34 9.19 -9.26 -18.33
CA LEU A 34 8.56 -9.67 -19.57
C LEU A 34 7.08 -9.29 -19.57
N GLU A 35 6.36 -9.56 -18.48
CA GLU A 35 4.96 -9.14 -18.31
C GLU A 35 4.81 -7.62 -18.43
N MET A 36 5.67 -6.84 -17.75
CA MET A 36 5.64 -5.38 -17.81
C MET A 36 5.84 -4.85 -19.24
N ARG A 37 6.78 -5.41 -20.01
CA ARG A 37 6.98 -5.03 -21.42
C ARG A 37 5.77 -5.37 -22.28
N VAL A 38 5.20 -6.56 -22.09
CA VAL A 38 3.98 -6.97 -22.81
C VAL A 38 2.82 -6.01 -22.52
N ARG A 39 2.66 -5.57 -21.26
CA ARG A 39 1.65 -4.58 -20.87
C ARG A 39 1.93 -3.21 -21.45
N LEU A 40 3.18 -2.73 -21.44
CA LEU A 40 3.53 -1.46 -22.04
C LEU A 40 3.20 -1.45 -23.55
N SER A 41 3.58 -2.49 -24.29
CA SER A 41 3.26 -2.61 -25.72
C SER A 41 1.76 -2.77 -26.00
N GLN A 42 0.96 -3.26 -25.03
CA GLN A 42 -0.50 -3.23 -25.14
C GLN A 42 -1.04 -1.81 -25.01
N LEU A 43 -0.54 -1.03 -24.05
CA LEU A 43 -0.95 0.36 -23.84
C LEU A 43 -0.54 1.27 -25.02
N GLU A 44 0.67 1.10 -25.54
CA GLU A 44 1.16 1.89 -26.68
C GLU A 44 0.25 1.75 -27.92
N ARG A 45 -0.35 0.58 -28.13
CA ARG A 45 -1.28 0.34 -29.26
C ARG A 45 -2.62 1.06 -29.11
N SER A 46 -3.02 1.42 -27.89
CA SER A 46 -4.26 2.12 -27.58
C SER A 46 -4.03 3.59 -27.19
N ALA A 47 -2.78 4.05 -27.16
CA ALA A 47 -2.42 5.40 -26.73
C ALA A 47 -2.92 6.46 -27.73
N THR A 48 -3.48 7.54 -27.18
CA THR A 48 -3.80 8.75 -27.95
C THR A 48 -2.66 9.75 -27.83
N GLN A 49 -2.42 10.57 -28.86
CA GLN A 49 -1.40 11.63 -28.79
C GLN A 49 -1.64 12.52 -27.56
N GLY A 50 -0.61 12.69 -26.73
CA GLY A 50 -0.70 13.43 -25.46
C GLY A 50 -0.95 12.56 -24.22
N ALA A 51 -1.23 11.26 -24.39
CA ALA A 51 -1.25 10.29 -23.31
C ALA A 51 0.03 9.45 -23.32
N ILE A 52 0.75 9.42 -22.20
CA ILE A 52 1.99 8.66 -22.03
C ILE A 52 1.64 7.32 -21.37
N PRO A 53 1.76 6.18 -22.09
CA PRO A 53 1.60 4.87 -21.47
C PRO A 53 2.74 4.61 -20.48
N PHE A 54 2.42 3.99 -19.34
CA PHE A 54 3.43 3.63 -18.34
C PHE A 54 3.15 2.27 -17.71
N VAL A 55 4.21 1.68 -17.16
CA VAL A 55 4.17 0.56 -16.24
C VAL A 55 5.18 0.86 -15.13
N VAL A 56 4.74 0.84 -13.88
CA VAL A 56 5.55 1.18 -12.70
C VAL A 56 5.53 -0.01 -11.74
N ASP A 57 6.71 -0.48 -11.36
CA ASP A 57 6.91 -1.47 -10.30
C ASP A 57 6.77 -0.79 -8.93
N ARG A 58 5.94 -1.36 -8.05
CA ARG A 58 5.73 -0.86 -6.68
C ARG A 58 6.75 -1.39 -5.68
N GLY A 59 7.54 -2.40 -6.06
CA GLY A 59 8.52 -3.05 -5.19
C GLY A 59 7.95 -4.15 -4.29
N ASP A 60 6.65 -4.45 -4.39
CA ASP A 60 5.95 -5.52 -3.66
C ASP A 60 5.68 -6.76 -4.54
N GLY A 61 6.31 -6.84 -5.71
CA GLY A 61 6.08 -7.88 -6.71
C GLY A 61 4.89 -7.60 -7.64
N ILE A 62 4.24 -6.44 -7.48
CA ILE A 62 3.15 -5.96 -8.32
C ILE A 62 3.58 -4.70 -9.06
N ALA A 63 3.28 -4.65 -10.36
CA ALA A 63 3.41 -3.46 -11.17
C ALA A 63 2.04 -2.93 -11.56
N GLU A 64 1.88 -1.61 -11.59
CA GLU A 64 0.67 -0.93 -12.05
C GLU A 64 0.91 -0.29 -13.39
N TYR A 65 -0.15 -0.23 -14.20
CA TYR A 65 -0.04 0.26 -15.56
C TYR A 65 -1.20 1.18 -15.92
N GLY A 66 -0.94 2.11 -16.84
CA GLY A 66 -1.87 3.18 -17.11
C GLY A 66 -1.41 4.22 -18.10
N TYR A 67 -2.05 5.39 -18.07
CA TYR A 67 -1.68 6.56 -18.87
C TYR A 67 -1.44 7.79 -17.99
N ALA A 68 -0.49 8.63 -18.38
CA ALA A 68 -0.18 9.88 -17.71
C ALA A 68 -0.15 11.05 -18.71
N ALA A 69 -0.49 12.25 -18.24
CA ALA A 69 -0.48 13.46 -19.07
C ALA A 69 0.92 13.98 -19.36
N ALA A 70 1.89 13.68 -18.49
CA ALA A 70 3.28 14.11 -18.64
C ALA A 70 4.23 13.14 -17.92
N ARG A 71 5.51 13.13 -18.34
CA ARG A 71 6.53 12.25 -17.77
C ARG A 71 6.72 12.48 -16.27
N TRP A 72 6.76 13.75 -15.85
CA TRP A 72 6.91 14.10 -14.43
C TRP A 72 5.77 13.55 -13.55
N VAL A 73 4.58 13.30 -14.12
CA VAL A 73 3.46 12.68 -13.40
C VAL A 73 3.76 11.21 -13.11
N VAL A 74 4.39 10.50 -14.05
CA VAL A 74 4.86 9.12 -13.85
C VAL A 74 5.97 9.09 -12.80
N ASP A 75 6.93 10.01 -12.89
CA ASP A 75 8.02 10.12 -11.92
C ASP A 75 7.49 10.40 -10.49
N LEU A 76 6.52 11.32 -10.38
CA LEU A 76 5.83 11.62 -9.13
C LEU A 76 5.07 10.40 -8.60
N TYR A 77 4.32 9.71 -9.47
CA TYR A 77 3.60 8.50 -9.10
C TYR A 77 4.53 7.42 -8.57
N GLN A 78 5.61 7.15 -9.31
CA GLN A 78 6.63 6.18 -8.93
C GLN A 78 7.24 6.53 -7.57
N TRP A 79 7.62 7.79 -7.35
CA TRP A 79 8.11 8.25 -6.04
C TRP A 79 7.09 7.99 -4.94
N VAL A 80 5.81 8.35 -5.15
CA VAL A 80 4.75 8.16 -4.13
C VAL A 80 4.54 6.68 -3.79
N VAL A 81 4.51 5.77 -4.75
CA VAL A 81 4.26 4.34 -4.48
C VAL A 81 5.47 3.60 -3.92
N THR A 82 6.68 4.12 -4.12
CA THR A 82 7.93 3.51 -3.61
C THR A 82 8.50 4.19 -2.38
N ALA A 83 7.98 5.36 -1.99
CA ALA A 83 8.42 6.07 -0.80
C ALA A 83 8.11 5.26 0.47
N ASP A 84 9.07 5.27 1.40
CA ASP A 84 8.87 4.73 2.73
C ASP A 84 8.03 5.69 3.60
N ALA A 85 7.47 5.15 4.69
CA ALA A 85 6.64 5.90 5.62
C ALA A 85 7.40 7.01 6.39
N ALA A 86 8.75 6.95 6.42
CA ALA A 86 9.58 7.97 7.04
C ALA A 86 9.68 9.23 6.15
N THR A 87 9.71 9.03 4.83
CA THR A 87 9.79 10.09 3.83
C THR A 87 8.41 10.65 3.50
N LEU A 88 7.42 9.77 3.35
CA LEU A 88 6.05 10.14 2.98
C LEU A 88 5.05 9.38 3.87
N PRO A 89 4.43 10.06 4.86
CA PRO A 89 3.38 9.42 5.67
C PRO A 89 2.28 8.84 4.79
N THR A 90 1.77 7.65 5.13
CA THR A 90 0.77 6.92 4.34
C THR A 90 -0.50 7.74 4.06
N SER A 91 -0.90 8.62 4.97
CA SER A 91 -2.02 9.55 4.75
C SER A 91 -1.76 10.49 3.57
N HIS A 92 -0.55 11.04 3.46
CA HIS A 92 -0.17 11.90 2.34
C HIS A 92 -0.02 11.10 1.05
N GLN A 93 0.50 9.88 1.13
CA GLN A 93 0.59 8.96 0.01
C GLN A 93 -0.79 8.74 -0.63
N HIS A 94 -1.80 8.36 0.16
CA HIS A 94 -3.16 8.13 -0.34
C HIS A 94 -3.80 9.39 -0.92
N ARG A 95 -3.58 10.56 -0.30
CA ARG A 95 -4.08 11.84 -0.82
C ARG A 95 -3.49 12.16 -2.18
N ILE A 96 -2.16 12.01 -2.35
CA ILE A 96 -1.51 12.28 -3.63
C ILE A 96 -2.00 11.30 -4.69
N ILE A 97 -2.09 10.01 -4.36
CA ILE A 97 -2.63 8.98 -5.26
C ILE A 97 -4.08 9.29 -5.65
N GLY A 98 -4.91 9.81 -4.75
CA GLY A 98 -6.28 10.23 -5.06
C GLY A 98 -6.35 11.49 -5.93
N LEU A 99 -5.47 12.47 -5.71
CA LEU A 99 -5.48 13.70 -6.50
C LEU A 99 -5.07 13.47 -7.97
N LEU A 100 -4.13 12.56 -8.22
CA LEU A 100 -3.57 12.34 -9.57
C LEU A 100 -4.61 11.89 -10.62
N PRO A 101 -5.56 10.99 -10.31
CA PRO A 101 -6.70 10.66 -11.17
C PRO A 101 -7.78 11.73 -11.28
N GLY A 102 -7.69 12.82 -10.51
CA GLY A 102 -8.64 13.92 -10.52
C GLY A 102 -9.76 13.83 -9.47
N TYR A 103 -9.59 13.04 -8.40
CA TYR A 103 -10.53 13.11 -7.28
C TYR A 103 -10.45 14.48 -6.60
N SER A 104 -11.61 15.02 -6.21
CA SER A 104 -11.66 16.29 -5.50
C SER A 104 -11.20 16.13 -4.05
N VAL A 105 -10.79 17.24 -3.43
CA VAL A 105 -10.41 17.26 -2.02
C VAL A 105 -11.57 16.79 -1.13
N GLU A 106 -12.80 17.12 -1.49
CA GLU A 106 -14.01 16.69 -0.79
C GLU A 106 -14.22 15.18 -0.90
N ALA A 107 -13.97 14.59 -2.07
CA ALA A 107 -14.06 13.14 -2.25
C ALA A 107 -13.04 12.40 -1.36
N ILE A 108 -11.80 12.90 -1.34
CA ILE A 108 -10.72 12.35 -0.50
C ILE A 108 -11.06 12.53 0.99
N ARG A 109 -11.53 13.72 1.40
CA ARG A 109 -11.92 13.98 2.79
C ARG A 109 -13.05 13.06 3.23
N ASN A 110 -14.09 12.91 2.40
CA ASN A 110 -15.23 12.06 2.72
C ASN A 110 -14.80 10.60 2.87
N ASP A 111 -13.89 10.12 2.01
CA ASP A 111 -13.31 8.78 2.14
C ASP A 111 -12.54 8.63 3.46
N GLU A 112 -11.67 9.58 3.83
CA GLU A 112 -10.93 9.54 5.09
C GLU A 112 -11.85 9.54 6.32
N GLU A 113 -12.90 10.35 6.30
CA GLU A 113 -13.89 10.46 7.38
C GLU A 113 -14.76 9.19 7.49
N GLN A 114 -15.17 8.61 6.37
CA GLN A 114 -15.96 7.37 6.31
C GLN A 114 -15.13 6.11 6.62
N ALA A 115 -13.85 6.10 6.23
CA ALA A 115 -12.88 5.06 6.57
C ALA A 115 -12.48 5.05 8.06
N SER A 116 -13.06 5.93 8.89
CA SER A 116 -13.01 5.83 10.36
C SER A 116 -13.94 4.74 10.91
N GLY A 117 -14.82 4.14 10.08
CA GLY A 117 -15.56 2.93 10.43
C GLY A 117 -14.65 1.69 10.40
N ARG A 118 -14.46 1.05 11.57
CA ARG A 118 -13.72 -0.22 11.80
C ARG A 118 -12.68 -0.59 10.73
N ARG A 119 -11.45 -0.12 10.91
CA ARG A 119 -10.30 -0.64 10.17
C ARG A 119 -10.02 -2.06 10.63
N PHE A 120 -10.10 -3.02 9.72
CA PHE A 120 -9.51 -4.33 9.94
C PHE A 120 -8.01 -4.16 9.70
N GLU A 121 -7.22 -4.17 10.77
CA GLU A 121 -5.77 -4.31 10.62
C GLU A 121 -5.51 -5.65 9.93
N ASP A 122 -4.91 -5.59 8.75
CA ASP A 122 -4.53 -6.78 8.01
C ASP A 122 -3.47 -7.52 8.83
N ARG A 123 -3.90 -8.63 9.44
CA ARG A 123 -3.14 -9.44 10.38
C ARG A 123 -2.09 -10.31 9.66
N LEU A 124 -1.40 -9.76 8.65
CA LEU A 124 -0.43 -10.49 7.82
C LEU A 124 1.02 -10.37 8.28
N THR A 125 1.26 -9.89 9.50
CA THR A 125 2.58 -9.99 10.17
C THR A 125 2.46 -10.56 11.58
N SER A 126 1.84 -11.73 11.71
CA SER A 126 2.09 -12.62 12.85
C SER A 126 2.81 -13.89 12.39
N SER A 127 4.00 -13.71 11.81
CA SER A 127 4.98 -14.80 11.71
C SER A 127 5.70 -14.92 13.06
N ALA A 128 5.02 -15.51 14.04
CA ALA A 128 5.67 -16.11 15.19
C ALA A 128 5.81 -17.61 14.87
N ARG A 129 6.98 -17.99 14.36
CA ARG A 129 7.40 -19.39 14.23
C ARG A 129 7.39 -20.06 15.62
N PRO A 130 6.72 -21.21 15.81
CA PRO A 130 7.21 -22.20 16.76
C PRO A 130 8.32 -22.99 16.04
N GLY A 131 9.55 -22.85 16.53
CA GLY A 131 10.66 -23.68 16.10
C GLY A 131 10.53 -25.12 16.59
N GLN A 132 10.90 -26.06 15.72
CA GLN A 132 11.51 -27.39 15.95
C GLN A 132 10.72 -28.41 16.83
N ALA A 133 10.63 -29.71 16.52
CA ALA A 133 11.41 -30.58 15.63
C ALA A 133 10.58 -31.82 15.21
N PRO A 134 10.97 -32.57 14.17
CA PRO A 134 10.46 -33.91 13.91
C PRO A 134 11.44 -34.97 14.43
N SER A 135 11.01 -35.82 15.37
CA SER A 135 11.64 -37.12 15.61
C SER A 135 10.85 -37.96 16.62
N GLY A 136 10.51 -39.18 16.21
CA GLY A 136 10.39 -40.31 17.13
C GLY A 136 8.98 -40.72 17.53
N TRP A 137 8.46 -41.73 16.83
CA TRP A 137 7.43 -42.63 17.37
C TRP A 137 7.99 -43.39 18.57
N LEU A 138 7.26 -43.43 19.69
CA LEU A 138 6.99 -44.59 20.56
C LEU A 138 6.50 -44.16 21.96
N GLY A 139 5.30 -44.60 22.34
CA GLY A 139 5.02 -45.10 23.71
C GLY A 139 4.20 -44.23 24.67
N GLY A 140 2.98 -44.72 25.01
CA GLY A 140 2.29 -44.62 26.32
C GLY A 140 1.80 -43.24 26.77
N SER A 141 0.51 -42.88 26.76
CA SER A 141 -0.63 -43.38 27.57
C SER A 141 -0.58 -43.01 29.07
N LEU A 142 -1.44 -42.03 29.43
CA LEU A 142 -2.00 -41.65 30.74
C LEU A 142 -1.00 -41.21 31.85
N ASP A 143 -1.27 -40.27 32.75
CA ASP A 143 -2.25 -39.18 32.93
C ASP A 143 -1.81 -38.45 34.23
N THR A 144 -2.27 -37.20 34.43
CA THR A 144 -2.36 -36.49 35.73
C THR A 144 -1.09 -35.85 36.34
N ALA A 145 -1.06 -34.51 36.36
CA ALA A 145 -0.74 -33.66 37.53
C ALA A 145 -0.98 -32.19 37.13
N GLU A 146 -2.04 -31.57 37.63
CA GLU A 146 -2.05 -30.69 38.82
C GLU A 146 -1.67 -29.23 38.54
N THR A 147 -2.73 -28.43 38.63
CA THR A 147 -2.88 -27.01 38.90
C THR A 147 -1.78 -26.41 39.79
N GLY A 148 -1.16 -25.32 39.32
CA GLY A 148 -0.31 -24.46 40.13
C GLY A 148 -0.26 -23.04 39.59
N CYS A 149 -1.06 -22.15 40.17
CA CYS A 149 -1.02 -20.71 39.93
C CYS A 149 0.24 -20.11 40.59
N PRO A 150 1.08 -19.32 39.90
CA PRO A 150 2.04 -18.46 40.57
C PRO A 150 1.37 -17.14 40.93
N GLY A 151 1.05 -16.98 42.21
CA GLY A 151 0.90 -15.68 42.84
C GLY A 151 2.26 -15.15 43.28
N SER A 152 2.58 -13.90 42.93
CA SER A 152 3.38 -12.98 43.76
C SER A 152 3.15 -11.56 43.26
N ALA A 153 2.68 -10.73 44.19
CA ALA A 153 2.22 -9.37 43.99
C ALA A 153 3.35 -8.36 44.34
N PRO A 154 3.09 -7.06 44.56
CA PRO A 154 3.79 -5.96 43.90
C PRO A 154 4.84 -5.27 44.79
N SER A 155 5.73 -4.47 44.19
CA SER A 155 6.55 -3.50 44.93
C SER A 155 5.98 -2.08 44.77
N PRO A 156 5.86 -1.30 45.87
CA PRO A 156 5.29 0.04 45.87
C PRO A 156 6.35 1.14 45.76
N GLY A 157 5.91 2.30 45.25
CA GLY A 157 6.46 3.61 45.63
C GLY A 157 7.71 4.07 44.86
N ASP A 158 7.54 5.00 43.92
CA ASP A 158 7.85 6.39 44.24
C ASP A 158 7.19 7.35 43.25
N THR A 159 6.51 8.34 43.82
CA THR A 159 5.90 9.48 43.15
C THR A 159 6.89 10.63 43.23
N CYS A 160 7.16 11.32 42.12
CA CYS A 160 7.56 12.71 42.19
C CYS A 160 7.10 13.44 40.92
N SER A 161 6.20 14.39 41.12
CA SER A 161 5.67 15.29 40.09
C SER A 161 6.58 16.49 39.85
N LEU A 162 6.33 17.14 38.70
CA LEU A 162 6.42 18.58 38.40
C LEU A 162 7.71 19.19 37.80
N GLN A 163 7.43 19.95 36.73
CA GLN A 163 8.00 21.23 36.28
C GLN A 163 9.25 21.25 35.38
N GLY A 164 9.02 21.73 34.14
CA GLY A 164 9.56 23.04 33.75
C GLY A 164 10.52 23.08 32.55
N GLY A 165 10.18 23.88 31.54
CA GLY A 165 11.17 24.68 30.80
C GLY A 165 11.27 24.44 29.30
N CYS A 166 10.58 25.26 28.50
CA CYS A 166 11.01 25.59 27.14
C CYS A 166 12.02 26.75 27.18
N PRO A 167 13.10 26.73 26.40
CA PRO A 167 13.77 27.95 25.97
C PRO A 167 13.33 28.33 24.54
N ARG A 168 12.87 29.57 24.38
CA ARG A 168 12.94 30.32 23.11
C ARG A 168 14.37 30.85 22.99
N GLY A 169 14.97 30.73 21.81
CA GLY A 169 16.19 31.42 21.42
C GLY A 169 15.94 32.10 20.08
N ASP A 170 16.29 33.39 20.03
CA ASP A 170 16.06 34.38 18.98
C ASP A 170 16.62 34.02 17.59
#